data_AF-A0A3D2N249-F1
#
_entry.id   AF-A0A3D2N249-F1
#
_cell.length_a   1.000
_cell.length_b   1.000
_cell.length_c   1.000
_cell.angle_alpha   90.00
_cell.angle_beta   90.00
_cell.angle_gamma   90.00
#
_symmetry.space_group_name_H-M   'P 1'
#
loop_
_entity.id
_entity.type
_entity.pdbx_description
1 polymer ?
#
loop_
_entity_poly.entity_id
_entity_poly.type
_entity_poly.pdbx_seq_one_letter_code
_entity_poly.pdbx_strand_id
1 'polypeptide(L)' 'MTIKQKKELAVQAIELLEKQYPGAVCSLIYTKPHELLIATRLSAQCTDARV' A
#
# COMPACT_ATOMS: atom_id res chain seq x y z
N MET A 1 -25.57 0.17 3.04
CA MET A 1 -24.49 0.71 3.89
C MET A 1 -24.28 2.19 3.54
N THR A 2 -24.42 3.08 4.51
CA THR A 2 -24.26 4.53 4.31
C THR A 2 -22.79 4.93 4.22
N ILE A 3 -22.49 6.15 3.74
CA ILE A 3 -21.12 6.69 3.71
C ILE A 3 -20.50 6.68 5.12
N LYS A 4 -21.30 7.04 6.14
CA LYS A 4 -20.86 7.04 7.54
C LYS A 4 -20.42 5.65 8.00
N GLN A 5 -21.25 4.64 7.75
CA GLN A 5 -20.93 3.25 8.09
C GLN A 5 -19.67 2.76 7.36
N LYS A 6 -19.47 3.14 6.08
CA LYS A 6 -18.27 2.76 5.32
C LYS A 6 -17.00 3.35 5.91
N LYS A 7 -17.05 4.59 6.40
CA LYS A 7 -15.92 5.25 7.06
C LYS A 7 -15.57 4.57 8.39
N GLU A 8 -16.59 4.24 9.19
CA GLU A 8 -16.40 3.52 10.47
C GLU A 8 -15.74 2.15 10.24
N LEU A 9 -16.19 1.40 9.23
CA LEU A 9 -15.59 0.12 8.86
C LEU A 9 -14.14 0.28 8.36
N ALA A 10 -13.85 1.31 7.56
CA ALA A 10 -12.50 1.56 7.05
C ALA A 10 -11.51 1.85 8.20
N VAL A 11 -11.92 2.62 9.22
CA VAL A 11 -11.09 2.87 10.41
C VAL A 11 -10.78 1.57 11.14
N GLN A 12 -11.78 0.73 11.37
CA GLN A 12 -11.58 -0.57 12.02
C GLN A 12 -10.64 -1.49 11.22
N ALA A 13 -10.76 -1.49 9.89
CA ALA A 13 -9.88 -2.26 9.03
C ALA A 13 -8.43 -1.78 9.11
N ILE A 14 -8.20 -0.46 9.12
CA ILE A 14 -6.86 0.13 9.25
C ILE A 14 -6.23 -0.29 10.59
N GLU A 15 -6.96 -0.13 11.71
CA GLU A 15 -6.46 -0.50 13.05
C GLU A 15 -6.05 -1.98 13.15
N LEU A 16 -6.82 -2.88 12.52
CA LEU A 16 -6.51 -4.31 12.49
C LEU A 16 -5.31 -4.62 11.60
N LEU A 17 -5.19 -3.94 10.45
CA LEU A 17 -4.06 -4.12 9.54
C LEU A 17 -2.75 -3.61 10.13
N GLU A 18 -2.77 -2.47 10.84
CA GLU A 18 -1.59 -1.95 11.54
C GLU A 18 -1.12 -2.89 12.65
N LYS A 19 -2.05 -3.50 13.40
CA LYS A 19 -1.72 -4.52 14.42
C LYS A 19 -1.15 -5.80 13.80
N GLN A 20 -1.72 -6.25 12.68
CA GLN A 20 -1.32 -7.50 12.02
C GLN A 20 0.00 -7.37 11.26
N TYR A 21 0.27 -6.19 10.68
CA TYR A 21 1.44 -5.93 9.82
C TYR A 21 2.20 -4.67 10.27
N PRO A 22 2.77 -4.64 11.50
CA PRO A 22 3.35 -3.43 12.09
C PRO A 22 4.60 -2.89 11.36
N GLY A 23 5.23 -3.70 10.51
CA GLY A 23 6.41 -3.34 9.73
C GLY A 23 6.17 -3.26 8.22
N ALA A 24 4.91 -3.14 7.78
CA ALA A 24 4.60 -3.03 6.35
C ALA A 24 5.25 -1.78 5.75
N VAL A 25 6.02 -1.96 4.68
CA VAL A 25 6.72 -0.90 3.93
C VAL A 25 6.48 -1.07 2.44
N CYS A 26 6.87 -0.07 1.65
CA CYS A 26 6.86 -0.19 0.19
C CYS A 26 7.76 -1.35 -0.26
N SER A 27 7.24 -2.25 -1.09
CA SER A 27 7.97 -3.42 -1.61
C SER A 27 8.84 -3.12 -2.82
N LEU A 28 8.65 -1.98 -3.49
CA LEU A 28 9.50 -1.57 -4.60
C LEU A 28 10.89 -1.21 -4.08
N ILE A 29 11.93 -1.74 -4.73
CA ILE A 29 13.33 -1.48 -4.36
C ILE A 29 13.77 -0.19 -5.05
N TYR A 30 14.26 0.78 -4.28
CA TYR A 30 14.81 2.03 -4.80
C TYR A 30 15.84 2.61 -3.83
N THR A 31 16.82 3.33 -4.35
CA THR A 31 17.77 4.13 -3.58
C THR A 31 17.50 5.62 -3.76
N LYS A 32 17.11 6.04 -4.98
CA LYS A 32 16.86 7.45 -5.33
C LYS A 32 15.38 7.69 -5.59
N PRO A 33 14.85 8.90 -5.28
CA PRO A 33 13.43 9.20 -5.49
C PRO A 33 12.90 8.98 -6.91
N HIS A 34 13.72 9.24 -7.93
CA HIS A 34 13.31 9.03 -9.32
C HIS A 34 13.22 7.54 -9.71
N GLU A 35 13.96 6.65 -9.03
CA GLU A 35 13.88 5.21 -9.24
C GLU A 35 12.52 4.69 -8.77
N LEU A 36 12.02 5.16 -7.62
CA LEU A 36 10.67 4.83 -7.14
C LEU A 36 9.59 5.31 -8.13
N LEU A 37 9.74 6.52 -8.69
CA LEU A 37 8.79 7.03 -9.69
C LEU A 37 8.69 6.10 -10.90
N ILE A 38 9.82 5.62 -11.40
CA ILE A 38 9.88 4.70 -12.55
C ILE A 38 9.33 3.32 -12.15
N ALA A 39 9.78 2.76 -11.02
CA ALA A 39 9.31 1.47 -10.51
C ALA A 39 7.79 1.44 -10.30
N THR A 40 7.21 2.53 -9.81
CA THR A 40 5.74 2.68 -9.63
C THR A 40 4.99 2.64 -10.97
N ARG A 41 5.60 3.14 -12.06
CA ARG A 41 5.00 3.07 -13.40
C ARG A 41 5.07 1.64 -13.96
N LEU A 42 6.17 0.93 -13.69
CA LEU A 42 6.37 -0.46 -14.11
C LEU A 42 5.52 -1.45 -13.30
N SER A 43 5.17 -1.15 -12.05
CA SER A 43 4.33 -2.01 -11.22
C SER A 43 2.87 -2.04 -11.68
N ALA A 44 2.45 -1.13 -12.55
CA ALA A 44 1.12 -1.14 -13.13
C ALA A 44 0.85 -2.48 -13.86
N GLN A 45 -0.17 -3.22 -13.40
CA GLN A 45 -0.53 -4.55 -13.93
C GLN A 45 0.61 -5.59 -13.84
N CYS A 46 1.56 -5.38 -12.93
CA CYS A 46 2.64 -6.31 -12.62
C CYS A 46 2.72 -6.54 -11.09
N THR A 47 3.59 -7.44 -10.66
CA THR A 47 3.90 -7.66 -9.24
C THR A 47 5.21 -6.98 -8.90
N ASP A 48 5.32 -6.36 -7.73
CA ASP A 48 6.55 -5.70 -7.28
C ASP A 48 7.76 -6.64 -7.28
N ALA A 49 7.56 -7.96 -7.13
CA ALA A 49 8.62 -8.97 -7.24
C ALA A 49 9.23 -9.12 -8.64
N ARG A 50 8.57 -8.59 -9.69
CA ARG A 50 9.05 -8.61 -11.09
C ARG A 50 9.45 -7.23 -11.61
N VAL A 51 9.30 -6.19 -10.79
CA VAL A 51 9.71 -4.81 -11.09
C VAL A 51 11.14 -4.61 -10.63
#